data_AF-A0A4U5TPI5-F1
#
_entry.id   AF-A0A4U5TPI5-F1
#
_cell.length_a   1.000
_cell.length_b   1.000
_cell.length_c   1.000
_cell.angle_alpha   90.00
_cell.angle_beta   90.00
_cell.angle_gamma   90.00
#
_symmetry.space_group_name_H-M   'P 1'
#
loop_
_entity.id
_entity.type
_entity.pdbx_description
1 polymer ?
#
loop_
_entity_poly.entity_id
_entity_poly.type
_entity_poly.pdbx_seq_one_letter_code
_entity_poly.pdbx_strand_id
1 'polypeptide(L)'
;MFSKIKIDLLKNKKVKGYLSYAKGEIVLIVIGISIAVNINNVIDAKKKENMLSGIMKTTQDELKVDIEEIDFLIERYEEEKENYNFILDSLDSRSMKDCPKCPFVLTNFIAFHPKTRGYQQISNYIDSKVKTSDSLLFKISNFYKSSFKLLKIWPWMICKTI
;
A
#
# COMPACT_ATOMS: atom_id res chain seq x y z
N MET A 1 73.54 18.72 5.75
CA MET A 1 73.51 18.67 4.26
C MET A 1 72.33 17.83 3.77
N PHE A 2 71.06 18.24 4.01
CA PHE A 2 69.87 17.58 3.42
C PHE A 2 68.65 18.51 3.26
N SER A 3 68.79 19.82 3.51
CA SER A 3 67.70 20.79 3.44
C SER A 3 67.60 21.52 2.09
N LYS A 4 68.57 21.37 1.19
CA LYS A 4 68.59 22.08 -0.11
C LYS A 4 68.08 21.25 -1.29
N ILE A 5 68.02 19.92 -1.16
CA ILE A 5 67.61 19.01 -2.25
C ILE A 5 66.07 18.96 -2.43
N LYS A 6 65.28 19.35 -1.41
CA LYS A 6 63.81 19.38 -1.52
C LYS A 6 63.24 20.61 -2.24
N ILE A 7 64.02 21.66 -2.47
CA ILE A 7 63.52 22.94 -3.02
C ILE A 7 63.72 23.03 -4.54
N ASP A 8 64.75 22.38 -5.11
CA ASP A 8 65.00 22.47 -6.56
C ASP A 8 64.09 21.59 -7.42
N LEU A 9 63.41 20.59 -6.83
CA LEU A 9 62.33 19.87 -7.52
C LEU A 9 61.08 20.75 -7.70
N LEU A 10 60.81 21.67 -6.76
CA LEU A 10 59.69 22.62 -6.83
C LEU A 10 59.92 23.77 -7.81
N LYS A 11 61.18 24.04 -8.19
CA LYS A 11 61.57 25.05 -9.19
C LYS A 11 61.40 24.58 -10.63
N ASN A 12 61.10 23.30 -10.87
CA ASN A 12 60.89 22.78 -12.20
C ASN A 12 59.43 22.97 -12.65
N LYS A 13 59.24 23.72 -13.76
CA LYS A 13 57.96 23.84 -14.49
C LYS A 13 57.30 22.47 -14.80
N LYS A 14 58.06 21.38 -14.73
CA LYS A 14 57.61 19.99 -14.88
C LYS A 14 56.67 19.50 -13.77
N VAL A 15 56.77 20.00 -12.53
CA VAL A 15 55.86 19.58 -11.42
C VAL A 15 54.44 20.13 -11.61
N LYS A 16 54.30 21.35 -12.17
CA LYS A 16 52.99 21.88 -12.57
C LYS A 16 52.33 21.04 -13.68
N GLY A 17 53.12 20.49 -14.60
CA GLY A 17 52.64 19.58 -15.65
C GLY A 17 52.08 18.27 -15.08
N TYR A 18 52.80 17.64 -14.16
CA TYR A 18 52.33 16.40 -13.51
C TYR A 18 51.11 16.63 -12.60
N LEU A 19 51.04 17.74 -11.87
CA LEU A 19 49.89 18.06 -11.02
C LEU A 19 48.62 18.40 -11.81
N SER A 20 48.75 19.05 -12.97
CA SER A 20 47.60 19.34 -13.84
C SER A 20 47.07 18.08 -14.51
N TYR A 21 47.97 17.17 -14.91
CA TYR A 21 47.61 15.87 -15.45
C TYR A 21 46.89 14.98 -14.40
N ALA A 22 47.45 14.86 -13.19
CA ALA A 22 46.84 14.08 -12.11
C ALA A 22 45.48 14.64 -11.65
N LYS A 23 45.30 15.97 -11.66
CA LYS A 23 43.99 16.59 -11.40
C LYS A 23 42.97 16.25 -12.50
N GLY A 24 43.40 16.24 -13.77
CA GLY A 24 42.54 15.84 -14.88
C GLY A 24 42.02 14.41 -14.71
N GLU A 25 42.91 13.49 -14.34
CA GLU A 25 42.56 12.07 -14.11
C GLU A 25 41.58 11.89 -12.94
N ILE A 26 41.80 12.60 -11.83
CA ILE A 26 40.86 12.58 -10.68
C ILE A 26 39.49 13.13 -11.09
N VAL A 27 39.43 14.24 -11.83
CA VAL A 27 38.17 14.84 -12.29
C VAL A 27 37.43 13.87 -13.23
N LEU A 28 38.15 13.19 -14.12
CA LEU A 28 37.57 12.19 -15.02
C LEU A 28 36.99 10.99 -14.26
N ILE A 29 37.71 10.49 -13.26
CA ILE A 29 37.24 9.38 -12.40
C ILE A 29 35.99 9.79 -11.62
N VAL A 30 35.97 10.99 -11.04
CA VAL A 30 34.82 11.50 -10.27
C VAL A 30 33.59 11.67 -11.14
N ILE A 31 33.74 12.18 -12.37
CA ILE A 31 32.66 12.27 -13.35
C ILE A 31 32.14 10.87 -13.70
N GLY A 32 33.03 9.91 -13.95
CA GLY A 32 32.66 8.53 -14.26
C GLY A 32 31.85 7.85 -13.15
N ILE A 33 32.32 7.96 -11.91
CA ILE A 33 31.62 7.40 -10.74
C ILE A 33 30.27 8.09 -10.54
N SER A 34 30.22 9.42 -10.68
CA SER A 34 28.98 10.19 -10.49
C SER A 34 27.93 9.84 -11.54
N ILE A 35 28.31 9.66 -12.81
CA ILE A 35 27.40 9.23 -13.87
C ILE A 35 26.92 7.79 -13.61
N ALA A 36 27.82 6.88 -13.22
CA ALA A 36 27.46 5.49 -12.90
C ALA A 36 26.44 5.41 -11.76
N VAL A 37 26.64 6.18 -10.69
CA VAL A 37 25.70 6.28 -9.56
C VAL A 37 24.36 6.86 -10.02
N ASN A 38 24.36 7.91 -10.83
CA ASN A 38 23.12 8.53 -11.33
C ASN A 38 22.31 7.60 -12.26
N ILE A 39 22.96 6.89 -13.17
CA ILE A 39 22.29 5.90 -14.05
C ILE A 39 21.69 4.77 -13.21
N ASN A 40 22.44 4.24 -12.25
CA ASN A 40 21.93 3.21 -11.35
C ASN A 40 20.71 3.71 -10.57
N ASN A 41 20.74 4.94 -10.07
CA ASN A 41 19.61 5.57 -9.38
C ASN A 41 18.36 5.69 -10.27
N VAL A 42 18.49 6.03 -11.56
CA VAL A 42 17.36 6.11 -12.51
C VAL A 42 16.76 4.74 -12.80
N ILE A 43 17.59 3.71 -13.01
CA ILE A 43 17.11 2.34 -13.20
C ILE A 43 16.36 1.84 -11.96
N ASP A 44 16.90 2.10 -10.78
CA ASP A 44 16.25 1.74 -9.52
C ASP A 44 14.94 2.51 -9.30
N ALA A 45 14.88 3.80 -9.68
CA ALA A 45 13.66 4.59 -9.64
C ALA A 45 12.57 4.01 -10.56
N LYS A 46 12.93 3.65 -11.80
CA LYS A 46 11.99 3.05 -12.76
C LYS A 46 11.48 1.68 -12.32
N LYS A 47 12.34 0.85 -11.73
CA LYS A 47 11.91 -0.43 -11.12
C LYS A 47 10.92 -0.21 -9.98
N LYS A 48 11.16 0.79 -9.13
CA LYS A 48 10.26 1.17 -8.02
C LYS A 48 8.91 1.66 -8.52
N GLU A 49 8.89 2.44 -9.60
CA GLU A 49 7.66 2.94 -10.23
C GLU A 49 6.81 1.80 -10.82
N ASN A 50 7.44 0.89 -11.57
CA ASN A 50 6.75 -0.29 -12.12
C ASN A 50 6.16 -1.18 -11.02
N MET A 51 6.91 -1.40 -9.93
CA MET A 51 6.42 -2.14 -8.78
C MET A 51 5.19 -1.46 -8.16
N LEU A 52 5.25 -0.15 -7.93
CA LEU A 52 4.15 0.62 -7.35
C LEU A 52 2.91 0.58 -8.27
N SER A 53 3.10 0.76 -9.58
CA SER A 53 2.01 0.65 -10.56
C SER A 53 1.34 -0.73 -10.53
N GLY A 54 2.12 -1.81 -10.41
CA GLY A 54 1.58 -3.17 -10.26
C GLY A 54 0.77 -3.37 -8.97
N ILE A 55 1.24 -2.79 -7.86
CA ILE A 55 0.52 -2.80 -6.57
C ILE A 55 -0.81 -2.03 -6.72
N MET A 56 -0.77 -0.82 -7.27
CA MET A 56 -1.97 0.01 -7.48
C MET A 56 -2.99 -0.69 -8.39
N LYS A 57 -2.53 -1.33 -9.48
CA LYS A 57 -3.40 -2.10 -10.36
C LYS A 57 -4.07 -3.27 -9.64
N THR A 58 -3.30 -4.01 -8.84
CA THR A 58 -3.85 -5.09 -8.00
C THR A 58 -4.93 -4.57 -7.06
N THR A 59 -4.66 -3.48 -6.34
CA THR A 59 -5.64 -2.86 -5.43
C THR A 59 -6.88 -2.41 -6.19
N GLN A 60 -6.73 -1.81 -7.37
CA GLN A 60 -7.86 -1.36 -8.18
C GLN A 60 -8.72 -2.52 -8.66
N ASP A 61 -8.11 -3.60 -9.15
CA ASP A 61 -8.85 -4.76 -9.63
C ASP A 61 -9.58 -5.49 -8.49
N GLU A 62 -8.95 -5.58 -7.31
CA GLU A 62 -9.60 -6.09 -6.09
C GLU A 62 -10.81 -5.24 -5.68
N LEU A 63 -10.68 -3.91 -5.70
CA LEU A 63 -11.80 -3.01 -5.36
C LEU A 63 -12.98 -3.15 -6.32
N LYS A 64 -12.75 -3.44 -7.61
CA LYS A 64 -13.84 -3.71 -8.55
C LYS A 64 -14.59 -4.99 -8.20
N VAL A 65 -13.87 -6.06 -7.89
CA VAL A 65 -14.47 -7.34 -7.45
C VAL A 65 -15.23 -7.15 -6.14
N ASP A 66 -14.67 -6.39 -5.20
CA ASP A 66 -15.33 -6.08 -3.94
C ASP A 66 -16.63 -5.29 -4.15
N ILE A 67 -16.67 -4.35 -5.11
CA ILE A 67 -17.89 -3.61 -5.48
C ILE A 67 -18.93 -4.57 -6.07
N GLU A 68 -18.54 -5.43 -7.01
CA GLU A 68 -19.45 -6.42 -7.60
C GLU A 68 -20.04 -7.37 -6.55
N GLU A 69 -19.24 -7.79 -5.57
CA GLU A 69 -19.70 -8.63 -4.44
C GLU A 69 -20.68 -7.86 -3.54
N ILE A 70 -20.41 -6.58 -3.26
CA ILE A 70 -21.32 -5.72 -2.49
C ILE A 70 -22.63 -5.49 -3.22
N ASP A 71 -22.60 -5.19 -4.52
CA ASP A 71 -23.79 -4.94 -5.33
C ASP A 71 -24.68 -6.19 -5.36
N PHE A 72 -24.09 -7.37 -5.55
CA PHE A 72 -24.81 -8.65 -5.45
C PHE A 72 -25.46 -8.86 -4.07
N LEU A 73 -24.76 -8.52 -2.99
CA LEU A 73 -25.31 -8.64 -1.64
C LEU A 73 -26.46 -7.65 -1.41
N ILE A 74 -26.34 -6.41 -1.90
CA ILE A 74 -27.41 -5.41 -1.81
C ILE A 74 -28.66 -5.90 -2.54
N GLU A 75 -28.52 -6.33 -3.80
CA GLU A 75 -29.65 -6.85 -4.60
C GLU A 75 -30.34 -8.01 -3.88
N ARG A 76 -29.56 -8.98 -3.36
CA ARG A 76 -30.11 -10.10 -2.59
C ARG A 76 -30.91 -9.63 -1.37
N TYR A 77 -30.38 -8.69 -0.59
CA TYR A 77 -31.08 -8.20 0.59
C TYR A 77 -32.31 -7.36 0.25
N GLU A 78 -32.31 -6.66 -0.88
CA GLU A 78 -33.49 -5.96 -1.39
C GLU A 78 -34.59 -6.94 -1.80
N GLU A 79 -34.26 -8.05 -2.47
CA GLU A 79 -35.21 -9.12 -2.80
C GLU A 79 -35.78 -9.80 -1.53
N GLU A 80 -34.93 -10.07 -0.54
CA GLU A 80 -35.36 -10.72 0.71
C GLU A 80 -36.13 -9.79 1.65
N LYS A 81 -36.05 -8.46 1.45
CA LYS A 81 -36.67 -7.45 2.31
C LYS A 81 -38.17 -7.64 2.45
N GLU A 82 -38.88 -7.95 1.35
CA GLU A 82 -40.33 -8.16 1.39
C GLU A 82 -40.69 -9.40 2.22
N ASN A 83 -39.89 -10.47 2.14
CA ASN A 83 -40.07 -11.67 2.94
C ASN A 83 -39.83 -11.39 4.43
N TYR A 84 -38.79 -10.61 4.75
CA TYR A 84 -38.52 -10.20 6.13
C TYR A 84 -39.66 -9.35 6.70
N ASN A 85 -40.14 -8.36 5.95
CA ASN A 85 -41.27 -7.53 6.37
C ASN A 85 -42.53 -8.38 6.60
N PHE A 86 -42.84 -9.30 5.68
CA PHE A 86 -43.97 -10.21 5.85
C PHE A 86 -43.88 -11.02 7.14
N ILE A 87 -42.70 -11.60 7.45
CA ILE A 87 -42.47 -12.36 8.67
C ILE A 87 -42.60 -11.47 9.91
N LEU A 88 -42.04 -10.26 9.88
CA LEU A 88 -42.09 -9.32 11.00
C LEU A 88 -43.50 -8.80 11.28
N ASP A 89 -44.30 -8.55 10.23
CA ASP A 89 -45.67 -8.06 10.35
C ASP A 89 -46.65 -9.16 10.79
N SER A 90 -46.34 -10.43 10.52
CA SER A 90 -47.21 -11.57 10.84
C SER A 90 -46.89 -12.25 12.18
N LEU A 91 -45.78 -11.90 12.84
CA LEU A 91 -45.39 -12.46 14.12
C LEU A 91 -45.62 -11.47 15.27
N ASP A 92 -46.42 -11.87 16.27
CA ASP A 92 -46.41 -11.19 17.57
C ASP A 92 -45.21 -11.67 18.42
N SER A 93 -44.89 -10.93 19.49
CA SER A 93 -43.73 -11.23 20.36
C SER A 93 -43.83 -12.58 21.08
N ARG A 94 -45.01 -13.22 21.14
CA ARG A 94 -45.21 -14.58 21.65
C ARG A 94 -44.92 -15.63 20.57
N SER A 95 -45.42 -15.41 19.35
CA SER A 95 -45.27 -16.28 18.18
C SER A 95 -43.81 -16.48 17.76
N MET A 96 -42.95 -15.51 18.05
CA MET A 96 -41.52 -15.60 17.74
C MET A 96 -40.77 -16.64 18.59
N LYS A 97 -41.23 -16.92 19.83
CA LYS A 97 -40.68 -18.00 20.68
C LYS A 97 -41.16 -19.38 20.25
N ASP A 98 -42.34 -19.46 19.65
CA ASP A 98 -42.97 -20.70 19.19
C ASP A 98 -42.51 -21.09 17.77
N CYS A 99 -41.67 -20.27 17.13
CA CYS A 99 -41.07 -20.55 15.82
C CYS A 99 -39.54 -20.69 15.92
N PRO A 100 -39.00 -21.90 16.14
CA PRO A 100 -37.55 -22.13 16.26
C PRO A 100 -36.73 -21.77 15.01
N LYS A 101 -37.37 -21.74 13.83
CA LYS A 101 -36.71 -21.42 12.55
C LYS A 101 -36.68 -19.91 12.26
N CYS A 102 -37.55 -19.13 12.89
CA CYS A 102 -37.69 -17.70 12.63
C CYS A 102 -36.41 -16.90 12.98
N PRO A 103 -35.73 -17.15 14.12
CA PRO A 103 -34.45 -16.51 14.40
C PRO A 103 -33.42 -16.80 13.32
N PHE A 104 -33.32 -18.04 12.82
CA PHE A 104 -32.38 -18.38 11.75
C PHE A 104 -32.67 -17.61 10.47
N VAL A 105 -33.94 -17.54 10.04
CA VAL A 105 -34.32 -16.79 8.83
C VAL A 105 -34.02 -15.30 8.98
N LEU A 106 -34.33 -14.71 10.14
CA LEU A 106 -34.16 -13.27 10.39
C LEU A 106 -32.69 -12.86 10.66
N THR A 107 -31.82 -13.81 10.99
CA THR A 107 -30.41 -13.53 11.36
C THR A 107 -29.40 -14.07 10.36
N ASN A 108 -29.85 -14.77 9.32
CA ASN A 108 -28.99 -15.32 8.27
C ASN A 108 -28.45 -14.19 7.38
N PHE A 109 -27.37 -13.56 7.82
CA PHE A 109 -26.63 -12.53 7.10
C PHE A 109 -25.34 -13.13 6.50
N ILE A 110 -25.10 -12.84 5.23
CA ILE A 110 -23.86 -13.13 4.53
C ILE A 110 -22.88 -11.98 4.79
N ALA A 111 -21.78 -12.29 5.48
CA ALA A 111 -20.72 -11.33 5.76
C ALA A 111 -19.89 -11.03 4.52
N PHE A 112 -19.71 -9.73 4.22
CA PHE A 112 -18.79 -9.26 3.20
C PHE A 112 -17.34 -9.33 3.70
N HIS A 113 -16.45 -9.89 2.88
CA HIS A 113 -15.03 -10.04 3.18
C HIS A 113 -14.18 -9.37 2.09
N PRO A 114 -13.74 -8.11 2.28
CA PRO A 114 -13.00 -7.37 1.27
C PRO A 114 -11.68 -8.06 0.94
N LYS A 115 -11.27 -8.02 -0.32
CA LYS A 115 -9.94 -8.50 -0.73
C LYS A 115 -8.85 -7.58 -0.18
N THR A 116 -7.71 -8.17 0.19
CA THR A 116 -6.72 -7.49 1.04
C THR A 116 -5.29 -7.52 0.49
N ARG A 117 -5.06 -8.19 -0.64
CA ARG A 117 -3.70 -8.43 -1.15
C ARG A 117 -3.04 -7.11 -1.52
N GLY A 118 -3.74 -6.25 -2.25
CA GLY A 118 -3.27 -4.94 -2.65
C GLY A 118 -2.98 -4.06 -1.43
N TYR A 119 -3.85 -4.07 -0.43
CA TYR A 119 -3.62 -3.37 0.84
C TYR A 119 -2.36 -3.87 1.57
N GLN A 120 -2.15 -5.18 1.67
CA GLN A 120 -0.95 -5.75 2.31
C GLN A 120 0.32 -5.33 1.57
N GLN A 121 0.29 -5.33 0.23
CA GLN A 121 1.41 -4.86 -0.59
C GLN A 121 1.68 -3.36 -0.39
N ILE A 122 0.63 -2.53 -0.30
CA ILE A 122 0.75 -1.10 0.01
C ILE A 122 1.35 -0.90 1.41
N SER A 123 0.86 -1.62 2.43
CA SER A 123 1.37 -1.51 3.80
C SER A 123 2.86 -1.84 3.86
N ASN A 124 3.26 -2.97 3.26
CA ASN A 124 4.66 -3.39 3.20
C ASN A 124 5.52 -2.37 2.44
N TYR A 125 4.98 -1.78 1.37
CA TYR A 125 5.67 -0.74 0.60
C TYR A 125 5.89 0.53 1.43
N ILE A 126 4.87 1.01 2.15
CA ILE A 126 4.95 2.18 3.04
C ILE A 126 5.95 1.93 4.16
N ASP A 127 5.88 0.78 4.83
CA ASP A 127 6.75 0.44 5.96
C ASP A 127 8.23 0.33 5.54
N SER A 128 8.49 -0.14 4.33
CA SER A 128 9.85 -0.20 3.76
C SER A 128 10.45 1.16 3.39
N LYS A 129 9.63 2.22 3.30
CA LYS A 129 10.00 3.53 2.75
C LYS A 129 9.71 4.63 3.77
N VAL A 130 10.62 4.80 4.72
CA VAL A 130 10.62 5.81 5.83
C VAL A 130 10.43 7.29 5.37
N LYS A 131 10.33 7.60 4.07
CA LYS A 131 10.23 8.97 3.55
C LYS A 131 9.20 9.22 2.44
N THR A 132 8.40 8.25 2.01
CA THR A 132 7.40 8.53 0.95
C THR A 132 6.13 9.06 1.56
N SER A 133 5.99 10.39 1.59
CA SER A 133 4.77 11.12 1.94
C SER A 133 3.72 11.07 0.83
N ASP A 134 3.52 9.90 0.20
CA ASP A 134 2.55 9.80 -0.87
C ASP A 134 1.15 9.78 -0.29
N SER A 135 0.47 10.93 -0.39
CA SER A 135 -0.83 11.16 0.26
C SER A 135 -1.88 10.13 -0.15
N LEU A 136 -1.78 9.56 -1.36
CA LEU A 136 -2.72 8.57 -1.87
C LEU A 136 -2.54 7.21 -1.18
N LEU A 137 -1.30 6.72 -1.05
CA LEU A 137 -1.02 5.44 -0.40
C LEU A 137 -1.45 5.45 1.07
N PHE A 138 -1.24 6.57 1.75
CA PHE A 138 -1.73 6.77 3.11
C PHE A 138 -3.25 6.82 3.20
N LYS A 139 -3.94 7.47 2.26
CA LYS A 139 -5.41 7.47 2.20
C LYS A 139 -5.95 6.06 2.02
N ILE A 140 -5.40 5.28 1.10
CA ILE A 140 -5.79 3.88 0.87
C ILE A 140 -5.51 3.04 2.12
N SER A 141 -4.32 3.16 2.71
CA SER A 141 -3.97 2.42 3.93
C SER A 141 -4.93 2.75 5.09
N ASN A 142 -5.27 4.02 5.28
CA ASN A 142 -6.20 4.47 6.31
C ASN A 142 -7.63 3.99 6.07
N PHE A 143 -8.09 4.00 4.80
CA PHE A 143 -9.39 3.44 4.43
C PHE A 143 -9.50 1.99 4.88
N TYR A 144 -8.56 1.12 4.48
CA TYR A 144 -8.59 -0.29 4.88
C TYR A 144 -8.50 -0.46 6.41
N LYS A 145 -7.61 0.26 7.10
CA LYS A 145 -7.50 0.20 8.57
C LYS A 145 -8.83 0.55 9.26
N SER A 146 -9.52 1.58 8.78
CA SER A 146 -10.83 1.99 9.30
C SER A 146 -11.91 0.93 9.00
N SER A 147 -12.00 0.50 7.74
CA SER A 147 -13.00 -0.47 7.27
C SER A 147 -12.87 -1.83 7.97
N PHE A 148 -11.66 -2.35 8.18
CA PHE A 148 -11.46 -3.61 8.92
C PHE A 148 -11.90 -3.53 10.38
N LYS A 149 -11.73 -2.36 11.01
CA LYS A 149 -12.19 -2.16 12.39
C LYS A 149 -13.71 -2.27 12.47
N LEU A 150 -14.43 -1.71 11.50
CA LEU A 150 -15.89 -1.77 11.43
C LEU A 150 -16.40 -3.19 11.15
N LEU A 151 -15.78 -3.90 10.20
CA LEU A 151 -16.16 -5.26 9.83
C LEU A 151 -15.99 -6.27 10.98
N LYS A 152 -15.02 -6.07 11.88
CA LYS A 152 -14.84 -6.93 13.07
C LYS A 152 -15.90 -6.71 14.15
N ILE A 153 -16.51 -5.53 14.21
CA ILE A 153 -17.44 -5.15 15.27
C ILE A 153 -18.88 -5.56 14.90
N TRP A 154 -19.22 -5.50 13.62
CA TRP A 154 -20.57 -5.75 13.10
C TRP A 154 -21.21 -7.07 13.54
N PRO A 155 -20.54 -8.24 13.45
CA PRO A 155 -21.12 -9.50 13.89
C PRO A 155 -21.53 -9.50 15.37
N TRP A 156 -20.75 -8.81 16.23
CA TRP A 156 -21.03 -8.74 17.66
C TRP A 156 -22.19 -7.79 17.99
N MET A 157 -22.40 -6.73 17.21
CA MET A 157 -23.53 -5.81 17.43
C MET A 157 -24.87 -6.46 17.08
N ILE A 158 -24.91 -7.27 16.01
CA ILE A 158 -26.13 -7.99 15.60
C ILE A 158 -26.53 -8.99 16.69
N CYS A 159 -25.57 -9.74 17.25
CA CYS A 159 -25.82 -10.68 18.34
C CYS A 159 -26.27 -10.05 19.67
N LYS A 160 -26.06 -8.74 19.89
CA LYS A 160 -26.38 -8.08 21.15
C LYS A 160 -27.74 -7.36 21.16
N THR A 161 -28.34 -7.22 19.97
CA THR A 161 -29.60 -6.49 19.77
C THR A 161 -30.81 -7.44 19.74
N ILE A 162 -30.55 -8.75 19.79
CA ILE A 162 -31.51 -9.86 19.90
C ILE A 162 -31.41 -10.44 21.31
#